data_AF-W6L2W5-F1
#
_entry.id   AF-W6L2W5-F1
#
_cell.length_a   1.000
_cell.length_b   1.000
_cell.length_c   1.000
_cell.angle_alpha   90.00
_cell.angle_beta   90.00
_cell.angle_gamma   90.00
#
_symmetry.space_group_name_H-M   'P 1'
#
loop_
_entity.id
_entity.type
_entity.pdbx_description
1 polymer ?
#
loop_
_entity_poly.entity_id
_entity_poly.type
_entity_poly.pdbx_seq_one_letter_code
_entity_poly.pdbx_strand_id
1 'polypeptide(L)'
;MGAIFSIASIKQLFKRPRGDAAIPSRHARSLFLAGEGAAEAASAFLLGLRYRDGAASGRALCRSVLGGSLVEGTYGCHFHLYVTPHPDDSHGIALCWSLARSDLRAAALVMLGRVANSCRKTIVVVDGEEMGIVLRYTTTL
;
A
#
# COMPACT_ATOMS: atom_id res chain seq x y z
N MET A 1 -26.53 16.31 0.52
CA MET A 1 -25.51 17.35 0.26
C MET A 1 -24.20 16.65 -0.07
N GLY A 2 -23.82 16.59 -1.34
CA GLY A 2 -22.59 15.91 -1.79
C GLY A 2 -21.44 16.91 -1.90
N ALA A 3 -20.31 16.62 -1.24
CA ALA A 3 -19.10 17.39 -1.41
C ALA A 3 -18.36 16.92 -2.67
N ILE A 4 -18.22 17.83 -3.64
CA ILE A 4 -17.36 17.65 -4.81
C ILE A 4 -15.98 18.17 -4.40
N PHE A 5 -14.99 17.29 -4.26
CA PHE A 5 -13.60 17.70 -4.03
C PHE A 5 -12.87 17.76 -5.37
N SER A 6 -12.51 18.97 -5.79
CA SER A 6 -11.61 19.22 -6.91
C SER A 6 -10.17 19.29 -6.37
N ILE A 7 -9.30 18.39 -6.83
CA ILE A 7 -7.88 18.39 -6.45
C ILE A 7 -7.09 19.06 -7.57
N ALA A 8 -6.59 20.26 -7.30
CA ALA A 8 -5.70 20.98 -8.20
C ALA A 8 -4.35 20.25 -8.31
N SER A 9 -3.87 20.13 -9.55
CA SER A 9 -2.62 19.46 -9.92
C SER A 9 -1.39 20.20 -9.35
N ILE A 10 -0.78 19.64 -8.31
CA ILE A 10 0.55 20.08 -7.85
C ILE A 10 1.60 19.40 -8.74
N LYS A 11 2.10 20.15 -9.72
CA LYS A 11 3.27 19.78 -10.52
C LYS A 11 4.54 19.86 -9.65
N GLN A 12 4.86 18.78 -8.94
CA GLN A 12 6.23 18.50 -8.55
C GLN A 12 6.65 17.18 -9.17
N LEU A 13 7.57 17.27 -10.14
CA LEU A 13 8.28 16.15 -10.74
C LEU A 13 9.07 15.44 -9.62
N PHE A 14 8.61 14.26 -9.21
CA PHE A 14 9.48 13.31 -8.51
C PHE A 14 10.48 12.75 -9.53
N LYS A 15 11.65 13.38 -9.62
CA LYS A 15 12.81 12.85 -10.34
C LYS A 15 13.33 11.65 -9.55
N ARG A 16 13.40 10.46 -10.17
CA ARG A 16 13.99 9.24 -9.55
C ARG A 16 15.41 9.57 -9.04
N PRO A 17 15.75 9.34 -7.77
CA PRO A 17 17.13 9.46 -7.34
C PRO A 17 17.91 8.23 -7.83
N ARG A 18 18.84 8.44 -8.76
CA ARG A 18 19.98 7.55 -8.95
C ARG A 18 21.03 7.96 -7.92
N GLY A 19 21.48 6.99 -7.12
CA GLY A 19 22.79 6.91 -6.46
C GLY A 19 23.30 8.13 -5.69
N ASP A 20 23.52 7.92 -4.39
CA ASP A 20 24.48 8.61 -3.52
C ASP A 20 24.39 10.13 -3.36
N ALA A 21 23.56 10.55 -2.39
CA ALA A 21 23.89 11.65 -1.49
C ALA A 21 22.96 11.62 -0.26
N ALA A 22 23.54 11.36 0.91
CA ALA A 22 22.86 11.50 2.18
C ALA A 22 22.44 12.97 2.42
N ILE A 23 21.16 13.21 2.70
CA ILE A 23 20.66 14.50 3.20
C ILE A 23 20.15 14.28 4.64
N PRO A 24 20.74 14.94 5.66
CA PRO A 24 20.32 14.76 7.04
C PRO A 24 19.09 15.65 7.32
N SER A 25 17.89 15.11 7.12
CA SER A 25 16.66 15.76 7.58
C SER A 25 16.37 15.39 9.04
N ARG A 26 16.66 16.33 9.95
CA ARG A 26 16.46 16.21 11.42
C ARG A 26 14.99 16.09 11.87
N HIS A 27 14.02 15.96 10.96
CA HIS A 27 12.59 15.93 11.31
C HIS A 27 11.86 14.62 10.96
N ALA A 28 12.57 13.59 10.47
CA ALA A 28 11.98 12.29 10.12
C ALA A 28 12.30 11.16 11.12
N ARG A 29 12.70 11.51 12.35
CA ARG A 29 13.07 10.54 13.41
C ARG A 29 12.06 10.57 14.55
N SER A 30 10.86 10.09 14.29
CA SER A 30 9.99 9.53 15.32
C SER A 30 8.92 8.72 14.58
N LEU A 31 8.55 7.56 15.13
CA LEU A 31 7.54 6.60 14.63
C LEU A 31 8.04 5.39 13.82
N PHE A 32 9.16 4.76 14.20
CA PHE A 32 9.45 3.39 13.74
C PHE A 32 9.85 2.49 14.91
N LEU A 33 8.88 2.25 15.79
CA LEU A 33 8.82 1.07 16.65
C LEU A 33 7.39 0.53 16.55
N ALA A 34 7.00 0.07 15.36
CA ALA A 34 5.82 -0.78 15.21
C ALA A 34 6.32 -2.22 15.11
N GLY A 35 5.99 -3.01 16.14
CA GLY A 35 6.58 -4.32 16.43
C GLY A 35 6.49 -5.33 15.29
N GLU A 36 7.57 -6.11 15.18
CA GLU A 36 7.71 -7.21 14.22
C GLU A 36 6.50 -8.18 14.25
N GLY A 37 5.88 -8.39 15.42
CA GLY A 37 4.68 -9.25 15.55
C GLY A 37 3.42 -8.73 14.83
N ALA A 38 3.23 -7.41 14.71
CA ALA A 38 2.09 -6.85 13.99
C ALA A 38 2.23 -6.98 12.46
N ALA A 39 3.48 -7.03 11.97
CA ALA A 39 3.76 -7.26 10.56
C ALA A 39 3.45 -8.70 10.14
N GLU A 40 3.72 -9.66 11.03
CA GLU A 40 3.45 -11.08 10.82
C GLU A 40 1.94 -11.38 10.81
N ALA A 41 1.20 -10.86 11.80
CA ALA A 41 -0.26 -10.98 11.89
C ALA A 41 -0.99 -10.41 10.66
N ALA A 42 -0.65 -9.18 10.25
CA ALA A 42 -1.24 -8.56 9.06
C ALA A 42 -0.90 -9.33 7.77
N SER A 43 0.30 -9.91 7.68
CA SER A 43 0.69 -10.73 6.53
C SER A 43 -0.13 -12.02 6.45
N ALA A 44 -0.34 -12.70 7.57
CA ALA A 44 -1.19 -13.89 7.64
C ALA A 44 -2.64 -13.56 7.26
N PHE A 45 -3.18 -12.45 7.78
CA PHE A 45 -4.52 -11.98 7.41
C PHE A 45 -4.65 -11.69 5.91
N LEU A 46 -3.68 -11.01 5.30
CA LEU A 46 -3.68 -10.69 3.88
C LEU A 46 -3.66 -11.94 2.98
N LEU A 47 -2.98 -13.00 3.40
CA LEU A 47 -2.99 -14.30 2.73
C LEU A 47 -4.34 -15.02 2.86
N GLY A 48 -5.03 -14.83 3.99
CA GLY A 48 -6.36 -15.36 4.24
C GLY A 48 -7.49 -14.57 3.55
N LEU A 49 -7.24 -13.31 3.18
CA LEU A 49 -8.27 -12.42 2.65
C LEU A 49 -8.80 -12.90 1.29
N ARG A 50 -10.12 -13.01 1.19
CA ARG A 50 -10.83 -13.37 -0.04
C ARG A 50 -11.77 -12.25 -0.45
N TYR A 51 -11.72 -11.84 -1.71
CA TYR A 51 -12.70 -10.90 -2.25
C TYR A 51 -13.83 -11.68 -2.94
N ARG A 52 -15.06 -11.24 -2.71
CA ARG A 52 -16.25 -11.78 -3.36
C ARG A 52 -16.53 -10.97 -4.62
N ASP A 53 -16.52 -11.64 -5.76
CA ASP A 53 -16.84 -11.07 -7.08
C ASP A 53 -18.03 -11.84 -7.66
N GLY A 54 -19.19 -11.68 -7.01
CA GLY A 54 -20.45 -12.36 -7.37
C GLY A 54 -20.50 -13.89 -7.20
N ALA A 55 -19.35 -14.57 -7.12
CA ALA A 55 -19.26 -16.03 -6.95
C ALA A 55 -19.31 -16.46 -5.47
N ALA A 56 -19.97 -17.59 -5.20
CA ALA A 56 -20.25 -18.10 -3.86
C ALA A 56 -19.01 -18.42 -3.00
N SER A 57 -17.84 -18.65 -3.60
CA SER A 57 -16.64 -19.14 -2.88
C SER A 57 -15.51 -18.13 -2.67
N GLY A 58 -15.56 -16.93 -3.27
CA GLY A 58 -14.54 -15.88 -3.11
C GLY A 58 -13.12 -16.27 -3.59
N ARG A 59 -12.41 -15.35 -4.25
CA ARG A 59 -11.04 -15.59 -4.71
C ARG A 59 -10.04 -15.04 -3.70
N ALA A 60 -8.97 -15.80 -3.42
CA ALA A 60 -7.85 -15.31 -2.62
C ALA A 60 -7.29 -14.02 -3.25
N LEU A 61 -7.12 -12.98 -2.44
CA LEU A 61 -6.60 -11.70 -2.91
C LEU A 61 -5.17 -11.85 -3.43
N CYS A 62 -4.32 -12.56 -2.69
CA CYS A 62 -2.91 -12.74 -2.98
C CYS A 62 -2.43 -14.14 -2.59
N ARG A 63 -1.20 -14.48 -2.98
CA ARG A 63 -0.50 -15.72 -2.63
C ARG A 63 0.81 -15.48 -1.89
N SER A 64 1.37 -14.28 -1.99
CA SER A 64 2.49 -13.86 -1.17
C SER A 64 2.43 -12.36 -0.87
N VAL A 65 3.05 -12.00 0.25
CA VAL A 65 3.08 -10.66 0.83
C VAL A 65 4.53 -10.32 1.09
N LEU A 66 4.99 -9.18 0.59
CA LEU A 66 6.30 -8.63 0.94
C LEU A 66 6.09 -7.40 1.81
N GLY A 67 6.78 -7.33 2.94
CA GLY A 67 6.78 -6.16 3.83
C GLY A 67 8.20 -5.70 4.15
N GLY A 68 8.31 -4.74 5.05
CA GLY A 68 9.58 -4.24 5.58
C GLY A 68 10.08 -2.96 4.92
N SER A 69 11.26 -2.52 5.36
CA SER A 69 11.81 -1.19 5.05
C SER A 69 11.99 -0.94 3.55
N LEU A 70 12.32 -1.97 2.77
CA LEU A 70 12.46 -1.86 1.32
C LEU A 70 11.12 -1.52 0.65
N VAL A 71 10.03 -2.17 1.07
CA VAL A 71 8.68 -1.92 0.55
C VAL A 71 8.22 -0.52 0.95
N GLU A 72 8.42 -0.16 2.22
CA GLU A 72 8.07 1.16 2.74
C GLU A 72 8.84 2.28 2.03
N GLY A 73 10.13 2.11 1.79
CA GLY A 73 10.95 3.08 1.07
C GLY A 73 10.63 3.18 -0.42
N THR A 74 10.25 2.06 -1.06
CA THR A 74 9.99 2.02 -2.51
C THR A 74 8.58 2.52 -2.86
N TYR A 75 7.58 2.13 -2.07
CA TYR A 75 6.18 2.34 -2.40
C TYR A 75 5.43 3.22 -1.41
N GLY A 76 6.01 3.52 -0.24
CA GLY A 76 5.32 4.27 0.81
C GLY A 76 4.12 3.51 1.37
N CYS A 77 4.19 2.18 1.43
CA CYS A 77 3.13 1.32 1.98
C CYS A 77 3.73 0.22 2.85
N HIS A 78 2.90 -0.42 3.68
CA HIS A 78 3.34 -1.46 4.61
C HIS A 78 3.63 -2.79 3.92
N PHE A 79 2.82 -3.15 2.91
CA PHE A 79 2.97 -4.41 2.20
C PHE A 79 2.76 -4.27 0.70
N HIS A 80 3.40 -5.15 -0.07
CA HIS A 80 3.23 -5.32 -1.51
C HIS A 80 2.76 -6.74 -1.78
N LEU A 81 1.63 -6.88 -2.48
CA LEU A 81 0.93 -8.16 -2.63
C LEU A 81 1.17 -8.76 -4.02
N TYR A 82 1.27 -10.08 -4.09
CA TYR A 82 1.54 -10.82 -5.33
C TYR A 82 0.57 -11.98 -5.52
N VAL A 83 0.30 -12.34 -6.78
CA VAL A 83 -0.56 -13.50 -7.12
C VAL A 83 0.22 -14.81 -7.22
N THR A 84 1.54 -14.74 -7.20
CA THR A 84 2.46 -15.89 -7.20
C THR A 84 2.93 -16.21 -5.78
N PRO A 85 3.33 -17.46 -5.50
CA PRO A 85 3.92 -17.83 -4.21
C PRO A 85 5.24 -17.11 -3.92
N HIS A 86 6.01 -16.75 -4.97
CA HIS A 86 7.25 -15.99 -4.84
C HIS A 86 7.12 -14.59 -5.47
N PRO A 87 7.54 -13.52 -4.76
CA PRO A 87 7.53 -12.15 -5.26
C PRO A 87 8.33 -11.91 -6.54
N ASP A 88 9.34 -12.75 -6.81
CA ASP A 88 10.23 -12.62 -7.97
C ASP A 88 9.59 -13.12 -9.28
N ASP A 89 8.53 -13.91 -9.18
CA ASP A 89 7.88 -14.54 -10.35
C ASP A 89 6.91 -13.60 -11.07
N SER A 90 6.47 -12.51 -10.44
CA SER A 90 5.47 -11.61 -11.01
C SER A 90 5.58 -10.18 -10.51
N HIS A 91 4.98 -9.26 -11.26
CA HIS A 91 4.74 -7.92 -10.73
C HIS A 91 3.67 -7.96 -9.66
N GLY A 92 3.91 -7.30 -8.52
CA GLY A 92 2.90 -7.19 -7.48
C GLY A 92 1.64 -6.47 -7.97
N ILE A 93 0.50 -6.88 -7.44
CA ILE A 93 -0.82 -6.49 -7.89
C ILE A 93 -1.43 -5.37 -7.04
N ALA A 94 -0.96 -5.21 -5.81
CA ALA A 94 -1.55 -4.27 -4.87
C ALA A 94 -0.53 -3.70 -3.88
N LEU A 95 -0.76 -2.43 -3.49
CA LEU A 95 -0.08 -1.77 -2.38
C LEU A 95 -1.00 -1.77 -1.18
N CYS A 96 -0.51 -2.21 -0.03
CA CYS A 96 -1.33 -2.38 1.16
C CYS A 96 -0.90 -1.48 2.32
N TRP A 97 -1.89 -0.87 2.96
CA TRP A 97 -1.76 -0.10 4.18
C TRP A 97 -2.51 -0.78 5.33
N SER A 98 -1.79 -1.17 6.37
CA SER A 98 -2.37 -1.64 7.64
C SER A 98 -2.58 -0.50 8.64
N LEU A 99 -3.83 -0.30 9.07
CA LEU A 99 -4.21 0.67 10.12
C LEU A 99 -3.68 0.26 11.51
N ALA A 100 -3.46 -1.05 11.73
CA ALA A 100 -2.83 -1.55 12.95
C ALA A 100 -1.36 -1.10 13.10
N ARG A 101 -0.69 -0.76 11.98
CA ARG A 101 0.70 -0.25 12.00
C ARG A 101 0.75 1.28 12.07
N SER A 102 -0.15 1.98 11.37
CA SER A 102 -0.26 3.44 11.44
C SER A 102 -1.55 3.97 10.81
N ASP A 103 -2.02 5.11 11.31
CA ASP A 103 -3.16 5.84 10.74
C ASP A 103 -2.96 6.21 9.26
N LEU A 104 -4.01 6.04 8.46
CA LEU A 104 -4.03 6.46 7.07
C LEU A 104 -4.64 7.86 6.93
N ARG A 105 -3.79 8.89 6.97
CA ARG A 105 -4.22 10.29 6.74
C ARG A 105 -4.55 10.53 5.26
N ALA A 106 -5.42 11.50 4.98
CA ALA A 106 -5.82 11.86 3.62
C ALA A 106 -4.62 12.16 2.69
N ALA A 107 -3.60 12.88 3.18
CA ALA A 107 -2.39 13.14 2.40
C ALA A 107 -1.61 11.86 2.06
N ALA A 108 -1.51 10.92 3.01
CA ALA A 108 -0.86 9.63 2.77
C ALA A 108 -1.67 8.78 1.77
N LEU A 109 -3.01 8.78 1.87
CA LEU A 109 -3.88 8.11 0.91
C LEU A 109 -3.72 8.68 -0.51
N VAL A 110 -3.65 10.01 -0.67
CA VAL A 110 -3.41 10.64 -1.97
C VAL A 110 -2.04 10.25 -2.54
N MET A 111 -0.99 10.24 -1.70
CA MET A 111 0.36 9.85 -2.13
C MET A 111 0.43 8.37 -2.53
N LEU A 112 -0.10 7.48 -1.68
CA LEU A 112 -0.23 6.06 -1.96
C LEU A 112 -1.01 5.85 -3.27
N GLY A 113 -2.05 6.64 -3.45
CA GLY A 113 -2.84 6.67 -4.67
C GLY A 113 -2.05 7.02 -5.93
N ARG A 114 -1.25 8.09 -5.87
CA ARG A 114 -0.40 8.48 -7.00
C ARG A 114 0.59 7.38 -7.36
N VAL A 115 1.21 6.75 -6.35
CA VAL A 115 2.14 5.64 -6.55
C VAL A 115 1.42 4.45 -7.18
N ALA A 116 0.30 4.02 -6.59
CA ALA A 116 -0.52 2.90 -7.08
C ALA A 116 -0.95 3.11 -8.54
N ASN A 117 -1.42 4.31 -8.88
CA ASN A 117 -1.78 4.65 -10.26
C ASN A 117 -0.58 4.61 -11.22
N SER A 118 0.57 5.14 -10.81
CA SER A 118 1.79 5.13 -11.64
C SER A 118 2.28 3.73 -11.96
N CYS A 119 2.07 2.76 -11.07
CA CYS A 119 2.49 1.37 -11.27
C CYS A 119 1.31 0.41 -11.57
N ARG A 120 0.12 0.96 -11.83
CA ARG A 120 -1.12 0.22 -12.15
C ARG A 120 -1.48 -0.87 -11.13
N LYS A 121 -1.32 -0.55 -9.84
CA LYS A 121 -1.65 -1.43 -8.71
C LYS A 121 -2.93 -0.97 -8.02
N THR A 122 -3.64 -1.91 -7.41
CA THR A 122 -4.78 -1.60 -6.55
C THR A 122 -4.30 -1.18 -5.15
N ILE A 123 -5.12 -0.44 -4.40
CA ILE A 123 -4.83 -0.14 -3.00
C ILE A 123 -5.66 -1.05 -2.11
N VAL A 124 -5.04 -1.59 -1.07
CA VAL A 124 -5.72 -2.42 -0.07
C VAL A 124 -5.48 -1.79 1.30
N VAL A 125 -6.54 -1.43 2.00
CA VAL A 125 -6.46 -0.95 3.39
C VAL A 125 -6.97 -2.05 4.28
N VAL A 126 -6.19 -2.46 5.28
CA VAL A 126 -6.61 -3.46 6.27
C VAL A 126 -6.65 -2.85 7.65
N ASP A 127 -7.66 -3.24 8.42
CA ASP A 127 -7.80 -2.89 9.83
C ASP A 127 -7.58 -4.14 10.67
N GLY A 128 -6.33 -4.33 11.11
CA GLY A 128 -5.90 -5.54 11.82
C GLY A 128 -6.24 -6.83 11.07
N GLU A 129 -6.91 -7.74 11.78
CA GLU A 129 -7.33 -9.06 11.28
C GLU A 129 -8.84 -9.14 11.00
N GLU A 130 -9.55 -8.02 11.04
CA GLU A 130 -11.02 -8.03 11.00
C GLU A 130 -11.55 -7.67 9.61
N MET A 131 -10.97 -6.66 8.96
CA MET A 131 -11.53 -6.10 7.73
C MET A 131 -10.46 -5.66 6.74
N GLY A 132 -10.77 -5.86 5.46
CA GLY A 132 -10.01 -5.32 4.33
C GLY A 132 -10.91 -4.55 3.38
N ILE A 133 -10.49 -3.35 2.98
CA ILE A 133 -11.12 -2.53 1.96
C ILE A 133 -10.22 -2.52 0.73
N VAL A 134 -10.77 -2.94 -0.41
CA VAL A 134 -10.07 -2.88 -1.70
C VAL A 134 -10.53 -1.63 -2.45
N LEU A 135 -9.59 -0.72 -2.69
CA LEU A 135 -9.82 0.49 -3.47
C LEU A 135 -9.25 0.30 -4.87
N ARG A 136 -10.16 0.22 -5.84
CA ARG A 136 -9.83 0.27 -7.26
C ARG A 136 -10.29 1.60 -7.82
N TYR A 137 -9.36 2.37 -8.34
CA TYR A 137 -9.71 3.54 -9.11
C TYR A 137 -8.70 3.69 -10.24
N THR A 138 -9.19 4.21 -11.36
CA THR A 138 -8.37 4.57 -12.50
C THR A 138 -8.46 6.07 -12.63
N THR A 139 -7.36 6.78 -12.36
CA THR A 139 -7.30 8.21 -12.71
C THR A 139 -6.96 8.33 -14.19
N THR A 140 -7.93 8.80 -14.96
CA THR A 140 -7.74 9.23 -16.34
C THR A 140 -7.19 10.66 -16.33
N LEU A 141 -6.16 10.92 -17.15
CA LEU A 141 -5.62 12.26 -17.39
C LEU A 141 -6.53 13.07 -18.30
#